data_AF-A0A534K882-F1
#
_entry.id   AF-A0A534K882-F1
#
_cell.length_a   1.000
_cell.length_b   1.000
_cell.length_c   1.000
_cell.angle_alpha   90.00
_cell.angle_beta   90.00
_cell.angle_gamma   90.00
#
_symmetry.space_group_name_H-M   'P 1'
#
loop_
_entity.id
_entity.type
_entity.pdbx_description
1 polymer ?
#
loop_
_entity_poly.entity_id
_entity_poly.type
_entity_poly.pdbx_seq_one_letter_code
_entity_poly.pdbx_strand_id
1 'polypeptide(L)' 'MSRTPEKRLEPTKLRKETRDWLTKKTIPHAREIAKELEDAGEDVHDLLAAIDELEALVQEGPAGNAKRAGKAEA' A
#
# COMPACT_ATOMS: atom_id res chain seq x y z
N MET A 1 3.20 -30.90 -3.05
CA MET A 1 2.62 -29.65 -3.59
C MET A 1 3.34 -28.49 -2.93
N SER A 2 4.31 -27.90 -3.60
CA SER A 2 5.12 -26.81 -3.05
C SER A 2 4.34 -25.50 -3.17
N ARG A 3 3.98 -24.90 -2.03
CA ARG A 3 3.41 -23.54 -2.00
C ARG A 3 4.50 -22.58 -2.47
N THR A 4 4.30 -22.00 -3.65
CA THR A 4 5.13 -20.90 -4.15
C THR A 4 5.07 -19.77 -3.12
N PRO A 5 6.19 -19.30 -2.55
CA PRO A 5 6.15 -18.15 -1.68
C PRO A 5 5.67 -16.96 -2.51
N GLU A 6 4.54 -16.39 -2.10
CA GLU A 6 4.04 -15.13 -2.63
C GLU A 6 5.18 -14.13 -2.69
N LYS A 7 5.31 -13.57 -3.89
CA LYS A 7 6.34 -12.66 -4.35
C LYS A 7 6.52 -11.57 -3.29
N ARG A 8 7.58 -11.64 -2.47
CA ARG A 8 7.97 -10.53 -1.60
C ARG A 8 8.03 -9.29 -2.47
N LEU A 9 7.19 -8.30 -2.18
CA LEU A 9 7.20 -7.01 -2.86
C LEU A 9 8.59 -6.42 -2.62
N GLU A 10 9.38 -6.35 -3.70
CA GLU A 10 10.69 -5.72 -3.63
C GLU A 10 10.49 -4.24 -3.25
N PRO A 11 11.38 -3.66 -2.43
CA PRO A 11 11.26 -2.26 -2.05
C PRO A 11 11.14 -1.40 -3.29
N THR A 12 10.01 -0.71 -3.41
CA THR A 12 9.71 0.21 -4.50
C THR A 12 10.79 1.28 -4.52
N LYS A 13 11.59 1.31 -5.61
CA LYS A 13 12.59 2.36 -5.86
C LYS A 13 11.92 3.68 -6.26
N LEU A 14 10.92 4.12 -5.50
CA LEU A 14 10.22 5.37 -5.73
C LEU A 14 11.12 6.54 -5.34
N ARG A 15 11.18 7.54 -6.21
CA ARG A 15 11.85 8.80 -5.91
C ARG A 15 11.13 9.50 -4.77
N LYS A 16 11.87 10.25 -3.94
CA LYS A 16 11.32 10.99 -2.79
C LYS A 16 10.16 11.91 -3.21
N GLU A 17 10.28 12.61 -4.33
CA GLU A 17 9.21 13.47 -4.88
C GLU A 17 7.96 12.68 -5.23
N THR A 18 8.09 11.53 -5.89
CA THR A 18 6.95 10.67 -6.24
C THR A 18 6.27 10.13 -4.99
N ARG A 19 7.05 9.72 -3.99
CA ARG A 19 6.53 9.27 -2.70
C ARG A 19 5.74 10.38 -1.99
N ASP A 20 6.31 11.57 -1.93
CA ASP A 20 5.68 12.74 -1.30
C ASP A 20 4.38 13.15 -2.01
N TRP A 21 4.39 13.11 -3.35
CA TRP A 21 3.21 13.37 -4.16
C TRP A 21 2.11 12.32 -3.93
N LEU A 22 2.44 11.03 -3.92
CA LEU A 22 1.49 9.95 -3.64
C LEU A 22 0.86 10.08 -2.24
N THR A 23 1.69 10.31 -1.21
CA THR A 23 1.21 10.48 0.17
C THR A 23 0.33 11.72 0.35
N LYS A 24 0.68 12.85 -0.28
CA LYS A 24 -0.03 14.12 -0.06
C LYS A 24 -1.20 14.38 -0.98
N LYS A 25 -1.27 13.70 -2.13
CA LYS A 25 -2.27 13.98 -3.17
C LYS A 25 -3.08 12.74 -3.50
N THR A 26 -2.45 11.68 -3.99
CA THR A 26 -3.16 10.56 -4.59
C THR A 26 -3.89 9.69 -3.58
N ILE A 27 -3.21 9.29 -2.51
CA ILE A 27 -3.82 8.46 -1.44
C ILE A 27 -5.02 9.16 -0.80
N PRO A 28 -4.93 10.43 -0.35
CA PRO A 28 -6.10 11.10 0.24
C PRO A 28 -7.23 11.28 -0.77
N HIS A 29 -6.92 11.62 -2.03
CA HIS A 29 -7.95 11.77 -3.06
C HIS A 29 -8.66 10.44 -3.39
N ALA A 30 -7.92 9.34 -3.43
CA ALA A 30 -8.50 8.00 -3.62
C ALA A 30 -9.41 7.60 -2.46
N ARG A 31 -9.08 7.98 -1.21
CA ARG A 31 -9.96 7.78 -0.05
C ARG A 31 -11.24 8.63 -0.13
N GLU A 32 -11.15 9.85 -0.65
CA GLU A 32 -12.34 10.69 -0.90
C GLU A 32 -13.28 10.03 -1.92
N ILE A 33 -12.74 9.55 -3.05
CA ILE A 33 -13.52 8.83 -4.06
C ILE A 33 -14.16 7.57 -3.46
N ALA A 34 -13.41 6.78 -2.68
CA ALA A 34 -13.97 5.61 -2.01
C ALA A 34 -15.13 5.97 -1.07
N LYS A 35 -15.05 7.11 -0.38
CA LYS A 35 -16.16 7.59 0.45
C LYS A 35 -17.37 8.02 -0.37
N GLU A 36 -17.17 8.69 -1.51
CA GLU A 36 -18.28 9.07 -2.42
C GLU A 36 -18.96 7.82 -3.00
N LEU A 37 -18.21 6.77 -3.32
CA LEU A 37 -18.73 5.50 -3.79
C LEU A 37 -19.50 4.74 -2.68
N GLU A 38 -18.98 4.74 -1.45
CA GLU A 38 -19.67 4.16 -0.29
C GLU A 38 -21.01 4.87 -0.03
N ASP A 39 -21.05 6.20 -0.10
CA ASP A 39 -22.27 7.01 0.06
C ASP A 39 -23.30 6.73 -1.05
N ALA A 40 -22.81 6.44 -2.27
CA ALA A 40 -23.63 5.98 -3.38
C ALA A 40 -24.13 4.52 -3.22
N GLY A 41 -23.70 3.81 -2.19
CA GLY A 41 -24.07 2.42 -1.90
C GLY A 41 -23.26 1.37 -2.64
N GLU A 42 -22.12 1.74 -3.24
CA GLU A 42 -21.21 0.78 -3.86
C GLU A 42 -20.34 0.07 -2.81
N ASP A 43 -19.95 -1.17 -3.11
CA ASP A 43 -18.99 -1.89 -2.28
C ASP A 43 -17.57 -1.41 -2.59
N VAL A 44 -16.95 -0.77 -1.59
CA VAL A 44 -15.62 -0.16 -1.73
C VAL A 44 -14.54 -0.94 -0.98
N HIS A 45 -14.84 -2.15 -0.52
CA HIS A 45 -13.94 -2.93 0.32
C HIS A 45 -12.61 -3.22 -0.38
N ASP A 46 -12.68 -3.72 -1.61
CA ASP A 46 -11.49 -4.00 -2.42
C ASP A 46 -10.71 -2.72 -2.77
N LEU A 47 -11.40 -1.60 -2.99
CA LEU A 47 -10.78 -0.31 -3.28
C LEU A 47 -10.00 0.22 -2.07
N LEU A 48 -10.59 0.15 -0.87
CA LEU A 48 -9.94 0.56 0.36
C LEU A 48 -8.72 -0.33 0.66
N ALA A 49 -8.84 -1.64 0.48
CA ALA A 49 -7.73 -2.58 0.64
C ALA A 49 -6.55 -2.25 -0.30
N ALA A 50 -6.85 -1.92 -1.57
CA ALA A 50 -5.83 -1.51 -2.53
C ALA A 50 -5.16 -0.17 -2.15
N ILE A 51 -5.92 0.78 -1.59
CA ILE A 51 -5.39 2.06 -1.11
C ILE A 51 -4.47 1.86 0.10
N ASP A 52 -4.84 0.98 1.03
CA ASP A 52 -4.02 0.65 2.20
C ASP A 52 -2.72 -0.06 1.80
N GLU A 53 -2.76 -0.99 0.83
CA GLU A 53 -1.56 -1.62 0.27
C GLU A 53 -0.66 -0.57 -0.42
N LEU A 54 -1.24 0.34 -1.20
CA LEU A 54 -0.49 1.43 -1.82
C LEU A 54 0.16 2.34 -0.76
N GLU A 55 -0.55 2.69 0.31
CA GLU A 55 -0.02 3.48 1.40
C GLU A 55 1.16 2.77 2.10
N ALA A 56 1.05 1.47 2.34
CA ALA A 56 2.13 0.66 2.89
C ALA A 56 3.38 0.67 1.97
N LEU A 57 3.19 0.42 0.67
CA LEU A 57 4.27 0.45 -0.32
C LEU A 57 4.96 1.82 -0.41
N VAL A 58 4.20 2.90 -0.24
CA VAL A 58 4.70 4.27 -0.25
C VAL A 58 5.44 4.57 1.06
N GLN A 59 4.93 4.15 2.22
CA GLN A 59 5.52 4.44 3.53
C GLN A 59 6.76 3.61 3.85
N GLU A 60 6.80 2.33 3.46
CA GLU A 60 7.87 1.41 3.88
C GLU A 60 9.24 1.81 3.33
N GLY A 61 9.31 2.41 2.14
CA GLY A 61 10.58 2.77 1.50
C GLY A 61 11.59 1.60 1.48
N PRO A 62 12.85 1.82 1.09
CA PRO A 62 13.84 0.74 1.01
C PRO A 62 14.23 0.12 2.37
N ALA A 63 13.85 0.72 3.51
CA ALA A 63 14.33 0.33 4.85
C ALA A 63 13.27 -0.31 5.76
N GLY A 64 11.97 -0.12 5.51
CA GLY A 64 10.87 -0.68 6.32
C GLY A 64 10.72 -2.19 6.15
N ASN A 65 10.90 -2.68 4.92
CA ASN A 65 10.76 -4.11 4.58
C ASN A 65 11.81 -5.00 5.29
N ALA A 66 12.99 -4.45 5.61
CA ALA A 66 14.05 -5.17 6.32
C ALA A 66 13.71 -5.46 7.79
N LYS A 67 12.90 -4.61 8.46
CA LYS A 67 12.55 -4.79 9.87
C LYS A 67 11.44 -5.80 10.12
N ARG A 68 10.55 -6.04 9.16
CA ARG A 68 9.54 -7.12 9.26
C ARG A 68 10.11 -8.49 8.87
N ALA A 69 11.10 -8.53 7.96
CA ALA A 69 11.79 -9.78 7.62
C ALA A 69 12.58 -10.39 8.79
N GLY A 70 13.12 -9.58 9.70
CA GLY A 70 13.89 -10.07 10.85
C GLY A 70 13.08 -10.40 12.11
N LYS A 71 11.77 -10.15 12.15
CA LYS A 71 10.95 -10.36 13.35
C LYS A 71 10.00 -11.57 13.26
N ALA A 72 10.02 -12.28 12.14
CA ALA A 72 9.27 -13.52 11.94
C ALA A 72 10.12 -14.79 12.16
N GLU A 73 11.37 -14.65 12.62
CA GLU A 73 12.29 -15.77 12.94
C GLU A 73 12.79 -15.75 14.41
N ALA A 74 11.95 -15.39 15.38
CA ALA A 74 12.27 -15.59 16.80
C ALA A 74 11.09 -16.21 17.55
#